data_AF-A0A534VG20-F1
#
_entry.id   AF-A0A534VG20-F1
#
_cell.length_a   1.000
_cell.length_b   1.000
_cell.length_c   1.000
_cell.angle_alpha   90.00
_cell.angle_beta   90.00
_cell.angle_gamma   90.00
#
_symmetry.space_group_name_H-M   'P 1'
#
loop_
_entity.id
_entity.type
_entity.pdbx_description
1 polymer ?
#
loop_
_entity_poly.entity_id
_entity_poly.type
_entity_poly.pdbx_seq_one_letter_code
_entity_poly.pdbx_strand_id
1 'polypeptide(L)'
;MTEPWFDPNLYAWIPGTALGVTGGILGSLGGMLAPRGRARGLVLGLYGLVLCVTTVLLAAGLFALYAGQPYGVWYGLMLPGLLGTVVFGTLLPVILKRYREAEERRLTAHDI
;
A
#
# COMPACT_ATOMS: atom_id res chain seq x y z
N MET A 1 3.10 -33.02 2.99
CA MET A 1 3.20 -31.63 2.53
C MET A 1 1.88 -31.30 1.84
N THR A 2 1.22 -30.21 2.21
CA THR A 2 0.00 -29.76 1.52
C THR A 2 0.35 -29.32 0.11
N GLU A 3 -0.53 -29.60 -0.85
CA GLU A 3 -0.36 -29.10 -2.21
C GLU A 3 -0.23 -27.56 -2.20
N PRO A 4 0.76 -26.98 -2.91
CA PRO A 4 0.90 -25.55 -3.02
C PRO A 4 -0.35 -24.95 -3.66
N TRP A 5 -0.88 -23.86 -3.10
CA TRP A 5 -2.02 -23.16 -3.72
C TRP A 5 -1.70 -22.59 -5.11
N PHE A 6 -0.44 -22.26 -5.35
CA PHE A 6 0.08 -21.82 -6.64
C PHE A 6 1.54 -22.25 -6.80
N ASP A 7 2.02 -22.31 -8.04
CA ASP A 7 3.43 -22.57 -8.33
C ASP A 7 4.30 -21.39 -7.84
N PRO A 8 5.13 -21.58 -6.80
CA PRO A 8 5.90 -20.49 -6.25
C PRO A 8 6.99 -19.96 -7.19
N ASN A 9 7.51 -20.79 -8.09
CA ASN A 9 8.56 -20.39 -9.03
C ASN A 9 8.01 -19.47 -10.12
N LEU A 10 6.73 -19.63 -10.48
CA LEU A 10 6.09 -18.83 -11.51
C LEU A 10 5.42 -17.56 -10.96
N TYR A 11 4.86 -17.61 -9.74
CA TYR A 11 3.91 -16.57 -9.30
C TYR A 11 4.30 -15.81 -8.03
N ALA A 12 5.25 -16.31 -7.21
CA ALA A 12 5.55 -15.68 -5.91
C ALA A 12 6.14 -14.24 -6.02
N TRP A 13 6.70 -13.88 -7.17
CA TRP A 13 7.27 -12.55 -7.41
C TRP A 13 6.19 -11.47 -7.67
N ILE A 14 5.00 -11.87 -8.15
CA ILE A 14 3.97 -10.95 -8.63
C ILE A 14 3.52 -9.96 -7.55
N PRO A 15 3.15 -10.41 -6.32
CA PRO A 15 2.66 -9.48 -5.31
C PRO A 15 3.74 -8.46 -4.89
N GLY A 16 5.01 -8.88 -4.84
CA GLY A 16 6.14 -8.00 -4.53
C GLY A 16 6.37 -6.93 -5.60
N THR A 17 6.42 -7.33 -6.87
CA THR A 17 6.62 -6.39 -7.99
C THR A 17 5.43 -5.44 -8.16
N ALA A 18 4.20 -5.96 -8.05
CA ALA A 18 3.00 -5.14 -8.11
C ALA A 18 2.98 -4.07 -7.01
N LEU A 19 3.36 -4.45 -5.77
CA LEU A 19 3.48 -3.51 -4.66
C LEU A 19 4.59 -2.47 -4.92
N GLY A 20 5.76 -2.89 -5.41
CA GLY A 20 6.88 -2.01 -5.67
C GLY A 20 6.56 -0.95 -6.73
N VAL A 21 5.99 -1.36 -7.86
CA VAL A 21 5.59 -0.45 -8.95
C VAL A 21 4.49 0.50 -8.47
N THR A 22 3.45 -0.03 -7.83
CA THR A 22 2.33 0.78 -7.33
C THR A 22 2.81 1.75 -6.25
N GLY A 23 3.70 1.33 -5.36
CA GLY A 23 4.31 2.17 -4.33
C GLY A 23 5.15 3.30 -4.90
N GLY A 24 5.93 3.06 -5.94
CA GLY A 24 6.69 4.11 -6.63
C GLY A 24 5.79 5.16 -7.28
N ILE A 25 4.72 4.72 -7.96
CA ILE A 25 3.75 5.61 -8.61
C ILE A 25 2.96 6.41 -7.56
N LEU A 26 2.42 5.74 -6.54
CA LEU A 26 1.64 6.43 -5.51
C LEU A 26 2.48 7.35 -4.63
N GLY A 27 3.71 6.95 -4.29
CA GLY A 27 4.65 7.79 -3.56
C GLY A 27 4.99 9.07 -4.31
N SER A 28 5.27 8.96 -5.61
CA SER A 28 5.55 10.14 -6.45
C SER A 28 4.31 11.04 -6.64
N LEU A 29 3.14 10.45 -6.89
CA LEU A 29 1.88 11.20 -6.98
C LEU A 29 1.53 11.90 -5.67
N GLY A 30 1.65 11.21 -4.53
CA GLY A 30 1.43 11.78 -3.20
C GLY A 30 2.39 12.92 -2.90
N GLY A 31 3.68 12.74 -3.18
CA GLY A 31 4.69 13.79 -3.01
C GLY A 31 4.47 15.02 -3.90
N MET A 32 3.96 14.83 -5.11
CA MET A 32 3.73 15.94 -6.06
C MET A 32 2.38 16.66 -5.86
N LEU A 33 1.32 15.92 -5.55
CA LEU A 33 -0.05 16.44 -5.52
C LEU A 33 -0.50 16.88 -4.11
N ALA A 34 -0.03 16.21 -3.06
CA ALA A 34 -0.44 16.55 -1.68
C ALA A 34 -0.01 17.96 -1.27
N PRO A 35 1.23 18.44 -1.52
CA PRO A 35 1.62 19.81 -1.18
C PRO A 35 0.86 20.88 -1.99
N ARG A 36 0.30 20.50 -3.14
CA ARG A 36 -0.49 21.37 -4.01
C ARG A 36 -1.99 21.35 -3.68
N GLY A 37 -2.42 20.52 -2.72
CA GLY A 37 -3.83 20.35 -2.36
C GLY A 37 -4.68 19.74 -3.47
N ARG A 38 -4.09 19.15 -4.53
CA ARG A 38 -4.83 18.64 -5.69
C ARG A 38 -5.15 17.16 -5.58
N ALA A 39 -6.25 16.75 -6.22
CA ALA A 39 -6.67 15.35 -6.38
C ALA A 39 -6.74 14.54 -5.07
N ARG A 40 -7.11 15.20 -3.95
CA ARG A 40 -7.15 14.60 -2.61
C ARG A 40 -7.90 13.27 -2.57
N GLY A 41 -9.12 13.23 -3.12
CA GLY A 41 -9.95 12.02 -3.12
C GLY A 41 -9.30 10.85 -3.87
N LEU A 42 -8.68 11.12 -5.03
CA LEU A 42 -8.02 10.10 -5.83
C LEU A 42 -6.77 9.57 -5.11
N VAL A 43 -5.90 10.45 -4.62
CA VAL A 43 -4.66 10.02 -3.93
C VAL A 43 -4.97 9.25 -2.66
N LEU A 44 -5.84 9.78 -1.79
CA LEU A 44 -6.21 9.09 -0.55
C LEU A 44 -6.97 7.80 -0.81
N GLY A 45 -7.85 7.77 -1.82
CA GLY A 45 -8.56 6.57 -2.24
C GLY A 45 -7.61 5.48 -2.71
N LEU A 46 -6.61 5.81 -3.52
CA LEU A 46 -5.60 4.85 -3.97
C LEU A 46 -4.72 4.36 -2.82
N TYR A 47 -4.30 5.24 -1.91
CA TYR A 47 -3.57 4.84 -0.70
C TYR A 47 -4.39 3.88 0.17
N GLY A 48 -5.67 4.18 0.39
CA GLY A 48 -6.59 3.33 1.14
C GLY A 48 -6.83 1.98 0.46
N LEU A 49 -6.98 1.96 -0.87
CA LEU A 49 -7.14 0.74 -1.65
C LEU A 49 -5.91 -0.16 -1.52
N VAL A 50 -4.70 0.39 -1.70
CA VAL A 50 -3.47 -0.40 -1.58
C VAL A 50 -3.30 -0.90 -0.16
N LEU A 51 -3.58 -0.07 0.86
CA LEU A 51 -3.55 -0.50 2.26
C LEU A 51 -4.52 -1.65 2.54
N CYS A 52 -5.72 -1.62 1.96
CA CYS A 52 -6.68 -2.70 2.08
C CYS A 52 -6.16 -4.00 1.44
N VAL A 53 -5.66 -3.91 0.20
CA VAL A 53 -5.11 -5.06 -0.53
C VAL A 53 -3.91 -5.68 0.20
N THR A 54 -2.99 -4.87 0.73
CA THR A 54 -1.81 -5.37 1.46
C THR A 54 -2.19 -5.97 2.80
N THR A 55 -3.21 -5.44 3.48
CA THR A 55 -3.77 -6.05 4.69
C THR A 55 -4.37 -7.42 4.40
N VAL A 56 -5.11 -7.56 3.30
CA VAL A 56 -5.67 -8.85 2.85
C VAL A 56 -4.56 -9.84 2.50
N LEU A 57 -3.51 -9.41 1.80
CA LEU A 57 -2.33 -10.24 1.50
C LEU A 57 -1.63 -10.71 2.78
N LEU A 58 -1.50 -9.84 3.79
CA LEU A 58 -0.91 -10.19 5.07
C LEU A 58 -1.75 -11.26 5.79
N ALA A 59 -3.07 -11.10 5.81
CA ALA A 59 -3.98 -12.09 6.38
C ALA A 59 -3.91 -13.43 5.63
N ALA A 60 -3.85 -13.40 4.29
CA ALA A 60 -3.69 -14.59 3.46
C ALA A 60 -2.35 -15.30 3.71
N GLY A 61 -1.25 -14.54 3.86
CA GLY A 61 0.06 -15.09 4.21
C GLY A 61 0.09 -15.74 5.59
N LEU A 62 -0.54 -15.13 6.59
CA LEU A 62 -0.71 -15.73 7.92
C LEU A 62 -1.53 -17.01 7.84
N PHE A 63 -2.65 -17.00 7.11
CA PHE A 63 -3.48 -18.19 6.92
C PHE A 63 -2.72 -19.31 6.21
N ALA A 64 -1.93 -18.99 5.18
CA ALA A 64 -1.07 -19.95 4.48
C ALA A 64 -0.04 -20.58 5.42
N LEU A 65 0.57 -19.77 6.31
CA LEU A 65 1.51 -20.25 7.31
C LEU A 65 0.85 -21.25 8.27
N TYR A 66 -0.34 -20.94 8.79
CA TYR A 66 -1.10 -21.85 9.65
C TYR A 66 -1.58 -23.11 8.92
N ALA A 67 -1.89 -23.00 7.63
CA ALA A 67 -2.29 -24.13 6.79
C ALA A 67 -1.12 -25.05 6.37
N GLY A 68 0.12 -24.75 6.79
CA GLY A 68 1.30 -25.55 6.46
C GLY A 68 1.76 -25.42 5.00
N GLN A 69 1.38 -24.33 4.31
CA GLN A 69 1.80 -24.07 2.94
C GLN A 69 3.34 -23.95 2.84
N PRO A 70 3.93 -24.28 1.67
CA PRO A 70 5.37 -24.18 1.46
C PRO A 70 5.84 -22.72 1.51
N TYR A 71 7.14 -22.55 1.77
CA TYR A 71 7.79 -21.23 1.93
C TYR A 71 7.39 -20.22 0.87
N GLY A 72 7.47 -20.59 -0.41
CA GLY A 72 7.19 -19.65 -1.50
C GLY A 72 5.74 -19.15 -1.55
N VAL A 73 4.77 -19.90 -1.01
CA VAL A 73 3.36 -19.47 -0.96
C VAL A 73 3.15 -18.50 0.19
N TRP A 74 3.44 -18.91 1.43
CA TRP A 74 3.16 -18.04 2.58
C TRP A 74 4.07 -16.82 2.58
N TYR A 75 5.36 -16.96 2.26
CA TYR A 75 6.32 -15.84 2.24
C TYR A 75 6.01 -14.86 1.10
N GLY A 76 5.65 -15.39 -0.08
CA GLY A 76 5.29 -14.57 -1.25
C GLY A 76 4.07 -13.68 -1.03
N LEU A 77 3.15 -14.08 -0.15
CA LEU A 77 1.99 -13.27 0.24
C LEU A 77 2.28 -12.39 1.47
N MET A 78 2.92 -12.96 2.49
CA MET A 78 3.14 -12.33 3.78
C MET A 78 4.08 -11.14 3.69
N LEU A 79 5.18 -11.24 2.94
CA LEU A 79 6.17 -10.17 2.83
C LEU A 79 5.61 -8.88 2.20
N PRO A 80 4.99 -8.92 1.00
CA PRO A 80 4.37 -7.72 0.43
C PRO A 80 3.17 -7.26 1.24
N GLY A 81 2.42 -8.18 1.86
CA GLY A 81 1.35 -7.82 2.78
C GLY A 81 1.86 -7.00 3.97
N LEU A 82 2.91 -7.47 4.65
CA LEU A 82 3.51 -6.79 5.80
C LEU A 82 4.13 -5.45 5.41
N LEU A 83 5.02 -5.44 4.41
CA LEU A 83 5.69 -4.23 3.94
C LEU A 83 4.67 -3.20 3.48
N GLY A 84 3.70 -3.61 2.66
CA GLY A 84 2.67 -2.73 2.17
C GLY A 84 1.81 -2.15 3.30
N THR A 85 1.39 -2.98 4.26
CA THR A 85 0.58 -2.50 5.39
C THR A 85 1.34 -1.49 6.24
N VAL A 86 2.61 -1.76 6.56
CA VAL A 86 3.45 -0.86 7.36
C VAL A 86 3.76 0.43 6.60
N VAL A 87 4.20 0.33 5.34
CA VAL A 87 4.60 1.50 4.54
C VAL A 87 3.39 2.39 4.28
N PHE A 88 2.29 1.86 3.74
CA PHE A 88 1.12 2.68 3.43
C PHE A 88 0.37 3.12 4.68
N GLY A 89 0.33 2.29 5.72
CA GLY A 89 -0.29 2.63 7.01
C GLY A 89 0.43 3.77 7.72
N THR A 90 1.76 3.83 7.66
CA THR A 90 2.55 4.94 8.21
C THR A 90 2.53 6.19 7.32
N LEU A 91 2.45 6.02 6.00
CA LEU A 91 2.43 7.15 5.07
C LEU A 91 1.07 7.86 4.97
N LEU A 92 -0.03 7.13 5.18
CA LEU A 92 -1.39 7.68 5.12
C LEU A 92 -1.60 8.91 6.03
N PRO A 93 -1.27 8.89 7.35
CA PRO A 93 -1.42 10.06 8.20
C PRO A 93 -0.50 11.22 7.76
N VAL A 94 0.67 10.92 7.20
CA VAL A 94 1.59 11.95 6.66
C VAL A 94 0.97 12.66 5.48
N ILE A 95 0.40 11.92 4.52
CA ILE A 95 -0.27 12.51 3.34
C ILE A 95 -1.51 13.30 3.76
N LEU A 96 -2.31 12.78 4.69
CA LEU A 96 -3.47 13.49 5.24
C LEU A 96 -3.06 14.84 5.85
N LYS A 97 -1.95 14.88 6.60
CA LYS A 97 -1.42 16.12 7.16
C LYS A 97 -1.00 17.10 6.06
N ARG A 98 -0.32 16.64 5.00
CA ARG A 98 0.09 17.50 3.87
C ARG A 98 -1.10 18.13 3.15
N TYR A 99 -2.18 17.37 2.96
CA TYR A 99 -3.40 17.92 2.38
C TYR A 99 -4.06 18.97 3.28
N ARG A 100 -4.05 18.78 4.61
CA ARG A 100 -4.55 19.78 5.56
C ARG A 100 -3.73 21.07 5.50
N GLU A 101 -2.41 20.96 5.51
CA GLU A 101 -1.51 22.13 5.39
C GLU A 101 -1.73 22.90 4.07
N ALA A 102 -1.98 22.19 2.98
CA ALA A 102 -2.29 22.83 1.69
C ALA A 102 -3.64 23.57 1.70
N GLU A 103 -4.65 23.01 2.37
CA GLU A 103 -5.96 23.66 2.54
C GLU A 103 -5.84 24.91 3.43
N GLU A 104 -5.12 24.82 4.55
CA GLU A 104 -4.88 25.95 5.47
C GLU A 104 -4.21 27.14 4.74
N ARG A 105 -3.18 26.88 3.93
CA ARG A 105 -2.52 27.93 3.12
C ARG A 105 -3.47 28.60 2.13
N ARG A 106 -4.42 27.83 1.57
CA ARG A 106 -5.41 28.37 0.63
C ARG A 106 -6.41 29.29 1.33
N LEU A 107 -6.81 28.94 2.56
CA LEU A 107 -7.71 29.76 3.37
C LEU A 107 -7.03 31.07 3.80
N THR A 108 -5.82 31.01 4.34
CA THR A 108 -5.08 32.22 4.75
C THR A 108 -4.80 33.17 3.59
N ALA A 109 -4.59 32.66 2.37
CA ALA A 109 -4.40 33.49 1.18
C ALA A 109 -5.70 34.17 0.70
N HIS A 110 -6.87 33.68 1.10
CA HIS A 110 -8.17 34.30 0.79
C HIS A 110 -8.58 35.37 1.80
N ASP A 111 -7.99 35.38 3.00
CA ASP A 111 -8.29 36.33 4.08
C ASP A 111 -7.48 37.65 3.99
N ILE A 112 -6.56 37.77 3.03
CA ILE A 112 -5.76 38.97 2.73
C ILE A 112 -6.30 39.69 1.49
#